data_AF-X1D9F5-F1
#
_entry.id   AF-X1D9F5-F1
#
_cell.length_a   1.000
_cell.length_b   1.000
_cell.length_c   1.000
_cell.angle_alpha   90.00
_cell.angle_beta   90.00
_cell.angle_gamma   90.00
#
_symmetry.space_group_name_H-M   'P 1'
#
loop_
_entity.id
_entity.type
_entity.pdbx_description
1 polymer ?
#
loop_
_entity_poly.entity_id
_entity_poly.type
_entity_poly.pdbx_seq_one_letter_code
_entity_poly.pdbx_strand_id
1 'polypeptide(L)' 'VEVDKSREHPTDILEYFASKKDLKEAGLWDALRINHLDRNDAVNSTAKALTENGIAFIAAKNLHHQ' A
#
# COMPACT_ATOMS: atom_id res chain seq x y z
N VAL A 1 -5.41 -10.37 -1.84
CA VAL A 1 -6.66 -9.88 -2.48
C VAL A 1 -6.24 -8.80 -3.46
N GLU A 2 -6.47 -8.99 -4.76
CA GLU A 2 -6.10 -8.02 -5.80
C GLU A 2 -7.25 -7.02 -5.99
N VAL A 3 -7.30 -5.98 -5.14
CA VAL A 3 -8.39 -4.96 -5.14
C VAL A 3 -8.05 -3.70 -5.92
N ASP A 4 -6.77 -3.29 -5.97
CA ASP A 4 -6.31 -2.04 -6.59
C ASP A 4 -6.75 -1.92 -8.06
N LYS A 5 -6.61 -2.99 -8.85
CA LYS A 5 -6.98 -3.02 -10.28
C LYS A 5 -8.47 -2.78 -10.56
N SER A 6 -9.32 -2.97 -9.55
CA SER A 6 -10.78 -2.79 -9.65
C SER A 6 -11.26 -1.45 -9.10
N ARG A 7 -10.35 -0.61 -8.58
CA ARG A 7 -10.68 0.74 -8.12
C ARG A 7 -11.08 1.60 -9.31
N GLU A 8 -11.93 2.59 -9.04
CA GLU A 8 -12.28 3.63 -10.01
C GLU A 8 -11.03 4.35 -10.54
N HIS A 9 -10.07 4.55 -9.65
CA HIS A 9 -8.77 5.12 -9.96
C HIS A 9 -7.66 4.18 -9.44
N PRO A 10 -7.23 3.19 -10.26
CA PRO A 10 -6.14 2.28 -9.91
C PRO A 10 -4.82 3.01 -9.73
N THR A 11 -3.87 2.39 -9.03
CA THR A 11 -2.54 2.99 -8.85
C THR A 11 -1.80 3.13 -10.17
N ASP A 12 -1.29 4.34 -10.44
CA ASP A 12 -0.32 4.58 -11.51
C ASP A 12 1.06 4.94 -10.90
N ILE A 13 2.12 4.36 -11.45
CA ILE A 13 3.50 4.66 -11.04
C ILE A 13 3.87 6.13 -11.28
N LEU A 14 3.26 6.79 -12.27
CA LEU A 14 3.56 8.18 -12.61
C LEU A 14 3.09 9.15 -11.53
N GLU A 15 2.15 8.75 -10.68
CA GLU A 15 1.61 9.59 -9.59
C GLU A 15 2.61 9.87 -8.48
N TYR A 16 3.64 9.02 -8.35
CA TYR A 16 4.74 9.24 -7.40
C TYR A 16 5.60 10.45 -7.77
N PHE A 17 5.55 10.87 -9.04
CA PHE A 17 6.27 12.04 -9.54
C PHE A 17 5.40 13.30 -9.59
N ALA A 18 4.10 13.17 -9.35
CA ALA A 18 3.18 14.31 -9.32
C ALA A 18 3.33 15.10 -8.01
N SER A 19 3.13 16.41 -8.08
CA SER A 19 3.13 17.22 -6.86
C SER A 19 1.85 16.99 -6.07
N LYS A 20 1.95 17.10 -4.74
CA LYS A 20 0.78 17.01 -3.85
C LYS A 20 -0.29 18.06 -4.20
N LYS A 21 0.12 19.23 -4.70
CA LYS A 21 -0.80 20.29 -5.10
C LYS A 21 -1.64 19.83 -6.29
N ASP A 22 -0.99 19.36 -7.35
CA ASP A 22 -1.64 18.92 -8.59
C ASP A 22 -2.59 17.74 -8.32
N LEU A 23 -2.17 16.79 -7.47
CA LEU A 23 -3.01 15.64 -7.08
C LEU A 23 -4.28 16.06 -6.33
N LYS A 24 -4.19 17.10 -5.49
CA LYS A 24 -5.35 17.64 -4.78
C LYS A 24 -6.27 18.44 -5.71
N GLU A 25 -5.70 19.24 -6.59
CA GLU A 25 -6.45 20.01 -7.59
C GLU A 25 -7.17 19.09 -8.59
N ALA A 26 -6.57 17.94 -8.91
CA ALA A 26 -7.19 16.89 -9.72
C ALA A 26 -8.23 16.04 -8.96
N GLY A 27 -8.44 16.25 -7.65
CA GLY A 27 -9.37 15.48 -6.85
C GLY A 27 -8.94 14.03 -6.55
N LEU A 28 -7.69 13.66 -6.83
CA LEU A 28 -7.19 12.28 -6.72
C LEU A 28 -6.71 11.91 -5.31
N TRP A 29 -6.60 12.88 -4.40
CA TRP A 29 -5.98 12.67 -3.09
C TRP A 29 -6.60 11.53 -2.28
N ASP A 30 -7.93 11.39 -2.31
CA ASP A 30 -8.62 10.31 -1.59
C ASP A 30 -8.44 8.95 -2.26
N ALA A 31 -8.39 8.89 -3.59
CA ALA A 31 -8.10 7.66 -4.32
C ALA A 31 -6.70 7.14 -3.99
N LEU A 32 -5.67 8.01 -4.05
CA LEU A 32 -4.29 7.64 -3.70
C LEU A 32 -4.18 7.16 -2.24
N ARG A 33 -4.94 7.77 -1.33
CA ARG A 33 -5.00 7.33 0.07
C ARG A 33 -5.58 5.92 0.18
N ILE A 34 -6.68 5.63 -0.51
CA ILE A 34 -7.29 4.29 -0.52
C ILE A 34 -6.33 3.25 -1.11
N ASN A 35 -5.72 3.56 -2.25
CA ASN A 35 -4.77 2.68 -2.91
C ASN A 35 -3.56 2.37 -2.01
N HIS A 36 -3.08 3.38 -1.25
CA HIS A 36 -2.02 3.17 -0.27
C HIS A 36 -2.42 2.19 0.85
N LEU A 37 -3.65 2.28 1.35
CA LEU A 37 -4.17 1.36 2.36
C LEU A 37 -4.32 -0.06 1.81
N ASP A 38 -4.86 -0.20 0.60
CA ASP A 38 -4.97 -1.51 -0.08
C ASP A 38 -3.62 -2.19 -0.21
N ARG A 39 -2.56 -1.43 -0.55
CA ARG A 39 -1.19 -1.97 -0.60
C ARG A 39 -0.70 -2.43 0.77
N ASN A 40 -0.97 -1.68 1.83
CA ASN A 40 -0.59 -2.09 3.18
C ASN A 40 -1.32 -3.38 3.60
N ASP A 41 -2.60 -3.51 3.26
CA ASP A 41 -3.37 -4.73 3.50
C ASP A 41 -2.83 -5.93 2.70
N ALA A 42 -2.43 -5.72 1.44
CA ALA A 42 -1.77 -6.74 0.64
C ALA A 42 -0.47 -7.24 1.29
N VAL A 43 0.38 -6.32 1.76
CA VAL A 43 1.62 -6.65 2.48
C VAL A 43 1.31 -7.43 3.77
N ASN A 44 0.35 -6.97 4.58
CA ASN A 44 -0.04 -7.63 5.82
C ASN A 44 -0.60 -9.04 5.58
N SER A 45 -1.46 -9.20 4.56
CA SER A 45 -2.02 -10.51 4.21
C SER A 45 -0.94 -11.49 3.74
N THR A 46 0.06 -11.00 3.00
CA THR A 46 1.22 -11.79 2.57
C THR A 46 2.07 -12.20 3.77
N ALA A 47 2.38 -11.26 4.67
CA ALA A 47 3.12 -11.54 5.90
C ALA A 47 2.43 -12.61 6.74
N LYS A 48 1.10 -12.49 6.93
CA LYS A 48 0.29 -13.49 7.61
C LYS A 48 0.39 -14.87 6.94
N ALA A 49 0.16 -14.94 5.64
CA ALA A 49 0.22 -16.20 4.89
C ALA A 49 1.61 -16.87 4.98
N LEU A 50 2.69 -16.09 4.89
CA LEU A 50 4.05 -16.61 5.07
C LEU A 50 4.27 -17.16 6.48
N THR A 51 3.84 -16.43 7.52
CA THR A 51 3.98 -16.89 8.92
C THR A 51 3.17 -18.15 9.22
N GLU A 52 1.95 -18.27 8.67
CA GLU A 52 1.11 -19.46 8.82
C GLU A 52 1.73 -20.70 8.13
N ASN A 53 2.54 -20.49 7.07
CA ASN A 53 3.28 -21.55 6.38
C ASN A 53 4.68 -21.80 6.99
N GLY A 54 5.00 -21.24 8.15
CA GLY A 54 6.30 -21.40 8.81
C GLY A 54 7.45 -20.64 8.15
N ILE A 55 7.17 -19.77 7.18
CA ILE A 55 8.16 -18.89 6.56
C ILE A 55 8.27 -17.64 7.44
N ALA A 56 9.17 -17.72 8.42
CA ALA A 56 9.45 -16.61 9.32
C ALA A 56 10.30 -15.54 8.63
N PHE A 57 10.00 -14.26 8.92
CA PHE A 57 10.84 -13.13 8.56
C PHE A 57 11.57 -12.60 9.81
N ILE A 58 12.76 -12.03 9.62
CA ILE A 58 13.47 -11.33 10.70
C ILE A 58 12.89 -9.93 10.78
N ALA A 59 12.11 -9.64 11.84
CA ALA A 59 11.62 -8.29 12.09
C ALA A 59 12.79 -7.30 12.19
N ALA A 60 12.61 -6.07 11.68
CA ALA A 60 13.60 -5.02 11.79
C ALA A 60 13.67 -4.52 13.25
N LYS A 61 14.44 -5.23 14.08
CA LYS A 61 14.47 -5.04 15.55
C LYS A 61 14.76 -3.59 15.98
N ASN A 62 15.51 -2.84 15.18
CA ASN A 62 15.87 -1.44 15.44
C ASN A 62 14.80 -0.43 14.99
N LEU A 63 13.76 -0.87 14.28
CA LEU A 63 12.67 -0.02 13.78
C LEU A 63 11.34 -0.30 14.49
N HIS A 64 11.20 -1.49 15.10
CA HIS A 64 9.98 -1.94 15.77
C HIS A 64 10.22 -2.06 17.29
N HIS A 65 10.77 -1.00 17.91
CA HIS A 65 10.89 -0.93 19.36
C HIS A 65 9.49 -0.84 19.99
N GLN A 66 9.11 -1.87 20.74
CA GLN A 66 8.18 -1.73 21.87
C GLN A 66 8.99 -1.55 23.14
#